data_AF-A0A359E9Y9-F1
#
_entry.id   AF-A0A359E9Y9-F1
#
_cell.length_a   1.000
_cell.length_b   1.000
_cell.length_c   1.000
_cell.angle_alpha   90.00
_cell.angle_beta   90.00
_cell.angle_gamma   90.00
#
_symmetry.space_group_name_H-M   'P 1'
#
loop_
_entity.id
_entity.type
_entity.pdbx_description
1 polymer ?
#
loop_
_entity_poly.entity_id
_entity_poly.type
_entity_poly.pdbx_seq_one_letter_code
_entity_poly.pdbx_strand_id
1 'polypeptide(L)'
;MRSYGIRIGVIFGFVLIYFLVLRPLRVEINKFIYSPVVEVSIESSEQIFSGVESSSVSNSVRWETNNTEKYLYINVALGLQFFISIIGFVIIGADKSFYFYLFNVQLLGSLLALLCLYLGSVTVVQLLIVTDLLVRYLIPLCSLGLVLLALIHKKQALDER
;
A
#
# COMPACT_ATOMS: atom_id res chain seq x y z
N MET A 1 33.21 8.73 -2.68
CA MET A 1 32.46 9.75 -1.88
C MET A 1 31.40 10.52 -2.69
N ARG A 2 31.70 11.01 -3.91
CA ARG A 2 30.75 11.80 -4.74
C ARG A 2 29.40 11.12 -5.04
N SER A 3 29.39 9.80 -5.23
CA SER A 3 28.17 8.99 -5.45
C SER A 3 27.24 8.94 -4.23
N TYR A 4 27.79 8.90 -3.01
CA TYR A 4 26.99 8.85 -1.78
C TYR A 4 26.28 10.19 -1.51
N GLY A 5 26.97 11.31 -1.74
CA GLY A 5 26.37 12.64 -1.58
C GLY A 5 25.16 12.87 -2.49
N ILE A 6 25.24 12.40 -3.74
CA ILE A 6 24.12 12.49 -4.69
C ILE A 6 22.93 11.65 -4.19
N ARG A 7 23.16 10.42 -3.73
CA ARG A 7 22.09 9.54 -3.21
C ARG A 7 21.41 10.14 -1.98
N ILE A 8 22.18 10.72 -1.06
CA ILE A 8 21.63 11.39 0.12
C ILE A 8 20.76 12.59 -0.29
N GLY A 9 21.23 13.40 -1.25
CA GLY A 9 20.45 14.51 -1.79
C GLY A 9 19.14 14.05 -2.43
N VAL A 10 19.17 12.95 -3.20
CA VAL A 10 17.97 12.35 -3.81
C VAL A 10 17.01 11.84 -2.75
N ILE A 11 17.50 11.14 -1.71
CA ILE A 11 16.66 10.68 -0.59
C ILE A 11 16.01 11.87 0.10
N PHE A 12 16.77 12.92 0.42
CA PHE A 12 16.22 14.10 1.08
C PHE A 12 15.16 14.80 0.21
N GLY A 13 15.43 14.97 -1.09
CA GLY A 13 14.45 15.49 -2.04
C GLY A 13 13.18 14.63 -2.10
N PHE A 14 13.34 13.30 -2.14
CA PHE A 14 12.21 12.38 -2.15
C PHE A 14 11.41 12.43 -0.84
N VAL A 15 12.06 12.54 0.31
CA VAL A 15 11.41 12.70 1.62
C VAL A 15 10.52 13.95 1.60
N LEU A 16 11.05 15.09 1.15
CA LEU A 16 10.28 16.32 1.03
C LEU A 16 9.10 16.16 0.08
N ILE A 17 9.31 15.61 -1.11
CA ILE A 17 8.24 15.36 -2.09
C ILE A 17 7.18 14.41 -1.50
N TYR A 18 7.59 13.39 -0.77
CA TYR A 18 6.66 12.44 -0.16
C TYR A 18 5.74 13.12 0.85
N PHE A 19 6.29 13.93 1.76
CA PHE A 19 5.47 14.58 2.78
C PHE A 19 4.69 15.80 2.28
N LEU A 20 5.22 16.54 1.30
CA LEU A 20 4.59 17.76 0.77
C LEU A 20 3.61 17.49 -0.37
N VAL A 21 3.80 16.41 -1.14
CA VAL A 21 2.99 16.13 -2.34
C VAL A 21 2.28 14.79 -2.22
N LEU A 22 3.01 13.69 -2.05
CA LEU A 22 2.40 12.36 -2.08
C LEU A 22 1.45 12.12 -0.90
N ARG A 23 1.82 12.54 0.31
CA ARG A 23 0.98 12.37 1.49
C ARG A 23 -0.34 13.17 1.37
N PRO A 24 -0.35 14.48 1.04
CA PRO A 24 -1.59 15.19 0.77
C PRO A 24 -2.41 14.57 -0.36
N LEU A 25 -1.76 14.14 -1.45
CA LEU A 25 -2.45 13.43 -2.53
C LEU A 25 -3.14 12.15 -2.04
N ARG A 26 -2.49 11.37 -1.17
CA ARG A 26 -3.09 10.18 -0.55
C ARG A 26 -4.29 10.52 0.33
N VAL A 27 -4.29 11.67 1.00
CA VAL A 27 -5.46 12.13 1.77
C VAL A 27 -6.64 12.40 0.85
N GLU A 28 -6.41 13.08 -0.28
CA GLU A 28 -7.46 13.34 -1.26
C GLU A 28 -7.93 12.04 -1.93
N ILE A 29 -7.02 11.14 -2.31
CA ILE A 29 -7.38 9.80 -2.80
C ILE A 29 -8.24 9.04 -1.77
N ASN A 30 -7.92 9.15 -0.47
CA ASN A 30 -8.74 8.54 0.57
C ASN A 30 -10.19 9.04 0.48
N LYS A 31 -10.35 10.37 0.50
CA LYS A 31 -11.66 11.02 0.50
C LYS A 31 -12.48 10.73 -0.76
N PHE A 32 -11.85 10.72 -1.93
CA PHE A 32 -12.57 10.60 -3.20
C PHE A 32 -12.78 9.17 -3.68
N ILE A 33 -11.93 8.22 -3.27
CA ILE A 33 -11.96 6.86 -3.79
C ILE A 33 -12.24 5.86 -2.68
N TYR A 34 -11.43 5.86 -1.61
CA TYR A 34 -11.51 4.80 -0.61
C TYR A 34 -12.71 4.97 0.34
N SER A 35 -12.93 6.17 0.86
CA SER A 35 -14.04 6.45 1.78
C SER A 35 -15.41 6.16 1.15
N PRO A 36 -15.72 6.60 -0.09
CA PRO A 36 -17.00 6.28 -0.71
C PRO A 36 -17.20 4.78 -0.95
N VAL A 37 -16.14 4.06 -1.36
CA VAL A 37 -16.24 2.61 -1.56
C VAL A 37 -16.48 1.90 -0.23
N VAL A 38 -15.85 2.35 0.86
CA VAL A 38 -16.08 1.81 2.21
C VAL A 38 -17.51 2.09 2.68
N GLU A 39 -18.00 3.32 2.52
CA GLU A 39 -19.36 3.72 2.91
C GLU A 39 -20.42 2.88 2.16
N VAL A 40 -20.31 2.79 0.84
CA VAL A 40 -21.20 1.95 0.01
C VAL A 40 -21.12 0.48 0.41
N SER A 41 -19.93 -0.02 0.74
CA SER A 41 -19.77 -1.40 1.23
C SER A 41 -20.51 -1.66 2.54
N ILE A 42 -20.72 -0.63 3.37
CA ILE A 42 -21.40 -0.79 4.66
C ILE A 42 -22.90 -0.66 4.52
N GLU A 43 -23.36 0.32 3.75
CA GLU A 43 -24.79 0.46 3.41
C GLU A 43 -25.32 -0.80 2.69
N SER A 44 -24.50 -1.42 1.84
CA SER A 44 -24.87 -2.66 1.13
C SER A 44 -24.89 -3.91 2.02
N SER A 45 -24.37 -3.84 3.25
CA SER A 45 -24.25 -4.98 4.15
C SER A 45 -24.51 -4.64 5.61
N GLU A 46 -25.58 -3.88 5.87
CA GLU A 46 -26.03 -3.43 7.21
C GLU A 46 -26.05 -4.53 8.30
N GLN A 47 -26.06 -5.82 7.93
CA GLN A 47 -26.00 -6.96 8.86
C GLN A 47 -24.58 -7.40 9.27
N ILE A 48 -23.54 -6.91 8.61
CA ILE A 48 -22.16 -7.39 8.76
C ILE A 48 -21.29 -6.36 9.47
N PHE A 49 -21.42 -5.07 9.13
CA PHE A 49 -20.56 -4.02 9.67
C PHE A 49 -21.25 -3.20 10.76
N SER A 50 -20.49 -2.85 11.81
CA SER A 50 -20.98 -2.10 12.97
C SER A 50 -20.46 -0.66 13.06
N GLY A 51 -19.51 -0.26 12.20
CA GLY A 51 -19.04 1.12 12.12
C GLY A 51 -17.76 1.33 11.29
N VAL A 52 -17.46 2.60 10.99
CA VAL A 52 -16.24 3.06 10.30
C VAL A 52 -15.47 4.01 11.18
N GLU A 53 -14.15 3.82 11.27
CA GLU A 53 -13.25 4.86 11.74
C GLU A 53 -12.33 5.28 10.59
N SER A 54 -12.53 6.51 10.10
CA SER A 54 -11.73 7.09 9.03
C SER A 54 -10.58 7.92 9.60
N SER A 55 -9.36 7.63 9.18
CA SER A 55 -8.18 8.45 9.39
C SER A 55 -7.82 9.20 8.09
N SER A 56 -6.84 10.10 8.16
CA SER A 56 -6.38 10.87 6.99
C SER A 56 -5.95 10.01 5.79
N VAL A 57 -5.42 8.79 6.01
CA VAL A 57 -4.88 7.93 4.94
C VAL A 57 -5.25 6.45 5.09
N SER A 58 -6.23 6.16 5.93
CA SER A 58 -6.74 4.81 6.15
C SER A 58 -8.21 4.86 6.57
N ASN A 59 -8.95 3.81 6.27
CA ASN A 59 -10.27 3.56 6.86
C ASN A 59 -10.21 2.22 7.59
N SER A 60 -10.79 2.14 8.77
CA SER A 60 -11.05 0.87 9.42
C SER A 60 -12.55 0.60 9.42
N VAL A 61 -12.91 -0.65 9.17
CA VAL A 61 -14.30 -1.11 9.23
C VAL A 61 -14.39 -2.17 10.31
N ARG A 62 -15.34 -1.98 11.23
CA ARG A 62 -15.63 -2.91 12.31
C ARG A 62 -16.73 -3.86 11.88
N TRP A 63 -16.55 -5.15 12.13
CA TRP A 63 -17.58 -6.17 11.98
C TRP A 63 -17.52 -7.15 13.14
N GLU A 64 -18.69 -7.66 13.54
CA GLU A 64 -18.81 -8.61 14.64
C GLU A 64 -19.07 -10.01 14.07
N THR A 65 -18.31 -11.01 14.55
CA THR A 65 -18.57 -12.41 14.23
C THR A 65 -18.39 -13.24 15.49
N ASN A 66 -19.41 -13.98 15.90
CA ASN A 66 -19.38 -14.86 17.08
C ASN A 66 -18.88 -14.16 18.37
N ASN A 67 -19.41 -12.98 18.71
CA ASN A 67 -18.96 -12.14 19.85
C ASN A 67 -17.47 -11.74 19.83
N THR A 68 -16.81 -11.84 18.67
CA THR A 68 -15.46 -11.30 18.47
C THR A 68 -15.52 -10.14 17.49
N GLU A 69 -15.09 -8.97 17.96
CA GLU A 69 -14.89 -7.81 17.09
C GLU A 69 -13.70 -8.05 16.18
N LYS A 70 -13.92 -7.88 14.88
CA LYS A 70 -12.88 -7.88 13.88
C LYS A 70 -12.80 -6.51 13.23
N TYR A 71 -11.59 -6.13 12.84
CA TYR A 71 -11.30 -4.85 12.22
C TYR A 71 -10.59 -5.09 10.89
N LEU A 72 -11.22 -4.64 9.81
CA LEU A 72 -10.63 -4.59 8.47
C LEU A 72 -9.99 -3.22 8.29
N TYR A 73 -8.69 -3.18 7.96
CA TYR A 73 -8.00 -1.91 7.74
C TYR A 73 -7.67 -1.76 6.27
N ILE A 74 -8.11 -0.64 5.71
CA ILE A 74 -7.96 -0.31 4.31
C ILE A 74 -7.08 0.93 4.23
N ASN A 75 -5.84 0.71 3.81
CA ASN A 75 -4.86 1.76 3.69
C ASN A 75 -4.82 2.27 2.26
N VAL A 76 -4.72 3.59 2.09
CA VAL A 76 -4.49 4.17 0.77
C VAL A 76 -3.13 3.72 0.24
N ALA A 77 -3.08 3.38 -1.04
CA ALA A 77 -1.87 3.07 -1.80
C ALA A 77 -0.72 4.05 -1.55
N LEU A 78 0.51 3.64 -1.89
CA LEU A 78 1.72 4.48 -1.75
C LEU A 78 2.04 4.85 -0.30
N GLY A 79 1.81 3.89 0.61
CA GLY A 79 2.05 4.03 2.04
C GLY A 79 3.52 4.01 2.46
N LEU A 80 3.75 3.82 3.75
CA LEU A 80 5.09 3.80 4.33
C LEU A 80 5.95 2.67 3.73
N GLN A 81 5.37 1.54 3.34
CA GLN A 81 6.12 0.47 2.69
C GLN A 81 6.64 0.89 1.32
N PHE A 82 5.83 1.60 0.53
CA PHE A 82 6.28 2.19 -0.73
C PHE A 82 7.44 3.17 -0.50
N PHE A 83 7.30 4.06 0.48
CA PHE A 83 8.33 5.03 0.84
C PHE A 83 9.66 4.36 1.22
N ILE A 84 9.61 3.36 2.11
CA ILE A 84 10.80 2.60 2.53
C ILE A 84 11.44 1.88 1.33
N SER A 85 10.63 1.27 0.46
CA SER A 85 11.14 0.58 -0.72
C SER A 85 11.86 1.51 -1.68
N ILE A 86 11.33 2.72 -1.92
CA ILE A 86 12.00 3.74 -2.74
C ILE A 86 13.35 4.13 -2.12
N ILE A 87 13.40 4.37 -0.80
CA ILE A 87 14.67 4.66 -0.12
C ILE A 87 15.66 3.51 -0.30
N GLY A 88 15.20 2.27 -0.09
CA GLY A 88 16.03 1.07 -0.30
C GLY A 88 16.59 1.00 -1.72
N PHE A 89 15.76 1.23 -2.74
CA PHE A 89 16.20 1.27 -4.14
C PHE A 89 17.22 2.37 -4.41
N VAL A 90 17.06 3.57 -3.84
CA VAL A 90 18.04 4.66 -4.03
C VAL A 90 19.36 4.33 -3.35
N ILE A 91 19.33 3.78 -2.13
CA ILE A 91 20.53 3.37 -1.38
C ILE A 91 21.32 2.31 -2.16
N ILE A 92 20.63 1.27 -2.64
CA ILE A 92 21.26 0.19 -3.41
C ILE A 92 21.65 0.69 -4.80
N GLY A 93 20.96 1.71 -5.33
CA GLY A 93 21.06 2.17 -6.71
C GLY A 93 20.45 1.15 -7.67
N ALA A 94 19.25 0.69 -7.36
CA ALA A 94 18.49 -0.26 -8.17
C ALA A 94 18.13 0.32 -9.56
N ASP A 95 17.87 -0.57 -10.51
CA ASP A 95 17.47 -0.19 -11.86
C ASP A 95 16.08 0.45 -11.88
N LYS A 96 15.83 1.28 -12.90
CA LYS A 96 14.56 2.00 -13.09
C LYS A 96 13.35 1.05 -13.15
N SER A 97 13.54 -0.19 -13.62
CA SER A 97 12.50 -1.22 -13.68
C SER A 97 11.92 -1.55 -12.31
N PHE A 98 12.73 -1.57 -11.24
CA PHE A 98 12.24 -1.87 -9.88
C PHE A 98 11.31 -0.79 -9.34
N TYR A 99 11.55 0.48 -9.67
CA TYR A 99 10.64 1.58 -9.32
C TYR A 99 9.29 1.41 -10.04
N PHE A 100 9.32 1.01 -11.31
CA PHE A 100 8.11 0.72 -12.07
C PHE A 100 7.34 -0.47 -11.50
N TYR A 101 8.03 -1.58 -11.15
CA TYR A 101 7.40 -2.74 -10.53
C TYR A 101 6.76 -2.39 -9.19
N LEU A 102 7.45 -1.61 -8.35
CA LEU A 102 6.92 -1.17 -7.07
C LEU A 102 5.64 -0.32 -7.24
N PHE A 103 5.62 0.59 -8.21
CA PHE A 103 4.42 1.38 -8.51
C PHE A 103 3.25 0.50 -8.95
N ASN A 104 3.50 -0.49 -9.82
CA ASN A 104 2.47 -1.44 -10.26
C ASN A 104 1.95 -2.32 -9.11
N VAL A 105 2.82 -2.80 -8.22
CA VAL A 105 2.40 -3.56 -7.03
C VAL A 105 1.45 -2.74 -6.16
N GLN A 106 1.77 -1.47 -5.94
CA GLN A 106 0.92 -0.57 -5.15
C GLN A 106 -0.42 -0.30 -5.84
N LEU A 107 -0.39 0.03 -7.14
CA LEU A 107 -1.59 0.38 -7.90
C LEU A 107 -2.52 -0.83 -8.08
N LEU A 108 -2.01 -1.93 -8.64
CA LEU A 108 -2.79 -3.13 -8.91
C LEU A 108 -3.25 -3.81 -7.62
N GLY A 109 -2.38 -3.88 -6.61
CA GLY A 109 -2.75 -4.43 -5.31
C GLY A 109 -3.87 -3.64 -4.64
N SER A 110 -3.83 -2.31 -4.75
CA SER A 110 -4.86 -1.44 -4.19
C SER A 110 -6.19 -1.53 -4.94
N LEU A 111 -6.15 -1.57 -6.28
CA LEU A 111 -7.34 -1.77 -7.10
C LEU A 111 -7.99 -3.13 -6.82
N LEU A 112 -7.17 -4.18 -6.70
CA LEU A 112 -7.65 -5.52 -6.36
C LEU A 112 -8.26 -5.55 -4.95
N ALA A 113 -7.64 -4.88 -3.97
CA ALA A 113 -8.19 -4.77 -2.63
C ALA A 113 -9.55 -4.04 -2.61
N LEU A 114 -9.67 -2.92 -3.35
CA LEU A 114 -10.94 -2.20 -3.48
C LEU A 114 -12.02 -3.05 -4.16
N LEU A 115 -11.65 -3.80 -5.18
CA LEU A 115 -12.57 -4.73 -5.86
C LEU A 115 -13.02 -5.86 -4.92
N CYS A 116 -12.09 -6.48 -4.19
CA CYS A 116 -12.41 -7.51 -3.21
C CYS A 116 -13.27 -6.97 -2.06
N LEU A 117 -13.06 -5.72 -1.64
CA LEU A 117 -13.89 -5.07 -0.64
C LEU A 117 -15.33 -4.94 -1.13
N TYR A 118 -15.50 -4.34 -2.31
CA TYR A 118 -16.81 -4.09 -2.90
C TYR A 118 -17.58 -5.40 -3.17
N LEU A 119 -16.92 -6.39 -3.77
CA LEU A 119 -17.54 -7.70 -3.98
C LEU A 119 -17.80 -8.44 -2.66
N GLY A 120 -16.90 -8.27 -1.68
CA GLY A 120 -17.02 -8.90 -0.37
C GLY A 120 -18.18 -8.38 0.45
N SER A 121 -18.51 -7.10 0.31
CA SER A 121 -19.68 -6.51 0.96
C SER A 121 -21.00 -6.90 0.28
N VAL A 122 -21.02 -7.09 -1.04
CA VAL A 122 -22.27 -7.35 -1.77
C VAL A 122 -22.57 -8.85 -1.94
N THR A 123 -21.54 -9.70 -2.05
CA THR A 123 -21.72 -11.09 -2.50
C THR A 123 -21.13 -12.15 -1.57
N VAL A 124 -19.84 -12.04 -1.23
CA VAL A 124 -19.08 -13.15 -0.61
C VAL A 124 -18.17 -12.62 0.51
N VAL A 125 -18.60 -12.80 1.75
CA VAL A 125 -17.91 -12.32 2.97
C VAL A 125 -16.44 -12.76 3.06
N GLN A 126 -16.09 -13.94 2.54
CA GLN A 126 -14.71 -14.43 2.51
C GLN A 126 -13.76 -13.49 1.74
N LEU A 127 -14.26 -12.69 0.79
CA LEU A 127 -13.45 -11.70 0.07
C LEU A 127 -13.01 -10.52 0.95
N LEU A 128 -13.69 -10.27 2.07
CA LEU A 128 -13.22 -9.30 3.07
C LEU A 128 -11.92 -9.77 3.74
N ILE A 129 -11.78 -11.08 3.97
CA ILE A 129 -10.53 -11.67 4.49
C ILE A 129 -9.43 -11.51 3.44
N VAL A 130 -9.74 -11.74 2.16
CA VAL A 130 -8.78 -11.53 1.07
C VAL A 130 -8.35 -10.06 1.00
N THR A 131 -9.27 -9.12 1.20
CA THR A 131 -8.96 -7.69 1.27
C THR A 131 -7.97 -7.38 2.39
N ASP A 132 -8.20 -7.91 3.60
CA ASP A 132 -7.26 -7.74 4.72
C ASP A 132 -5.88 -8.33 4.39
N LEU A 133 -5.86 -9.53 3.82
CA LEU A 133 -4.63 -10.22 3.40
C LEU A 133 -3.82 -9.40 2.39
N LEU A 134 -4.50 -8.82 1.39
CA LEU A 134 -3.87 -8.00 0.37
C LEU A 134 -3.26 -6.74 0.97
N VAL A 135 -4.05 -5.99 1.73
CA VAL A 135 -3.66 -4.66 2.22
C VAL A 135 -2.60 -4.74 3.32
N ARG A 136 -2.75 -5.67 4.28
CA ARG A 136 -1.86 -5.74 5.44
C ARG A 136 -0.61 -6.57 5.21
N TYR A 137 -0.69 -7.59 4.35
CA TYR A 137 0.40 -8.55 4.18
C TYR A 137 0.98 -8.53 2.77
N LEU A 138 0.18 -8.81 1.74
CA LEU A 138 0.74 -9.03 0.40
C LEU A 138 1.39 -7.78 -0.20
N ILE A 139 0.69 -6.63 -0.20
CA ILE A 139 1.24 -5.38 -0.76
C ILE A 139 2.51 -4.95 -0.02
N PRO A 140 2.53 -4.90 1.33
CA PRO A 140 3.77 -4.69 2.10
C PRO A 140 4.89 -5.66 1.76
N LEU A 141 4.58 -6.96 1.72
CA LEU A 141 5.56 -8.03 1.50
C LEU A 141 6.17 -7.92 0.10
N CYS A 142 5.35 -7.72 -0.93
CA CYS A 142 5.83 -7.52 -2.29
C CYS A 142 6.67 -6.24 -2.41
N SER A 143 6.23 -5.15 -1.77
CA SER A 143 6.95 -3.87 -1.82
C SER A 143 8.35 -3.98 -1.22
N LEU A 144 8.47 -4.54 -0.02
CA LEU A 144 9.76 -4.73 0.66
C LEU A 144 10.58 -5.86 0.03
N GLY A 145 9.93 -6.93 -0.41
CA GLY A 145 10.55 -8.05 -1.11
C GLY A 145 11.23 -7.64 -2.42
N LEU A 146 10.66 -6.67 -3.15
CA LEU A 146 11.32 -6.09 -4.32
C LEU A 146 12.67 -5.44 -4.00
N VAL A 147 12.85 -4.88 -2.80
CA VAL A 147 14.13 -4.32 -2.36
C VAL A 147 15.19 -5.41 -2.24
N LEU A 148 14.83 -6.55 -1.63
CA LEU A 148 15.72 -7.71 -1.55
C LEU A 148 16.04 -8.26 -2.93
N LEU A 149 15.05 -8.36 -3.82
CA LEU A 149 15.24 -8.82 -5.18
C LEU A 149 16.20 -7.89 -5.97
N ALA A 150 16.03 -6.57 -5.82
CA ALA A 150 16.92 -5.58 -6.43
C ALA A 150 18.35 -5.69 -5.91
N LEU A 151 18.54 -5.98 -4.62
CA LEU A 151 19.84 -6.21 -4.02
C LEU A 151 20.52 -7.44 -4.62
N ILE A 152 19.80 -8.56 -4.72
CA ILE A 152 20.30 -9.82 -5.30
C ILE A 152 20.70 -9.61 -6.76
N HIS A 153 19.81 -9.00 -7.56
CA HIS A 153 20.07 -8.74 -8.98
C HIS A 153 21.31 -7.87 -9.18
N LYS A 154 21.46 -6.84 -8.35
CA LYS A 154 22.62 -5.96 -8.41
C LYS A 154 23.93 -6.66 -8.02
N LYS A 155 23.88 -7.56 -7.05
CA LYS A 155 25.05 -8.36 -6.66
C LYS A 155 25.48 -9.29 -7.78
N GLN A 156 24.54 -10.01 -8.40
CA GLN A 156 24.83 -10.90 -9.54
C GLN A 156 25.47 -10.13 -10.70
N ALA A 157 24.93 -8.96 -11.05
CA ALA A 157 25.49 -8.12 -12.11
C ALA A 157 26.90 -7.56 -11.81
N LEU A 158 27.33 -7.56 -10.54
CA LEU A 158 28.68 -7.19 -10.14
C LEU A 158 29.63 -8.40 -10.14
N ASP A 159 29.14 -9.58 -9.74
CA ASP A 159 29.92 -10.82 -9.72
C ASP A 159 30.20 -11.35 -11.15
N GLU A 160 29.38 -10.99 -12.14
CA GLU A 160 29.55 -11.34 -13.56
C GLU A 160 30.47 -10.37 -14.36
N ARG A 161 31.02 -9.33 -13.73
CA ARG A 161 31.93 -8.33 -14.35
C ARG A 161 33.37 -8.51 -13.89
#